data_AF-A0A0A1PV27-F1
#
_entry.id   AF-A0A0A1PV27-F1
#
_cell.length_a   1.000
_cell.length_b   1.000
_cell.length_c   1.000
_cell.angle_alpha   90.00
_cell.angle_beta   90.00
_cell.angle_gamma   90.00
#
_symmetry.space_group_name_H-M   'P 1'
#
loop_
_entity.id
_entity.type
_entity.pdbx_description
1 polymer ?
#
loop_
_entity_poly.entity_id
_entity_poly.type
_entity_poly.pdbx_seq_one_letter_code
_entity_poly.pdbx_strand_id
1 'polypeptide(L)'
;MSGGAARPAPVKVALIAAALAAGLVPAPARADPVDATRLLAAIPGEIMFVRIAGTWASPEREGLTRIVLIRPSVRAEAMRLFVQWLAPDSRGSRFAVVAAEEVPEVFDWRLKIDDYRIEPETTGSRVLFEATVLTNGQRRRYELTIGPPGDVMFAAR
;
A
#
# COMPACT_ATOMS: atom_id res chain seq x y z
N MET A 1 34.81 79.17 42.12
CA MET A 1 36.06 79.03 41.35
C MET A 1 36.38 77.56 41.24
N SER A 2 36.70 77.10 40.02
CA SER A 2 37.25 75.77 39.67
C SER A 2 36.43 74.55 40.09
N GLY A 3 36.08 73.60 39.23
CA GLY A 3 36.65 73.23 37.94
C GLY A 3 36.48 71.71 37.83
N GLY A 4 36.26 71.17 36.63
CA GLY A 4 36.15 69.72 36.48
C GLY A 4 35.50 69.32 35.17
N ALA A 5 36.28 69.39 34.09
CA ALA A 5 35.91 68.87 32.78
C ALA A 5 35.80 67.34 32.78
N ALA A 6 34.84 66.79 32.04
CA ALA A 6 34.86 65.42 31.57
C ALA A 6 34.54 65.38 30.07
N ARG A 7 35.59 65.14 29.27
CA ARG A 7 35.55 64.56 27.92
C ARG A 7 35.57 63.02 28.07
N PRO A 8 35.56 62.20 26.99
CA PRO A 8 34.61 62.12 25.88
C PRO A 8 34.19 60.64 25.59
N ALA A 9 33.33 60.47 24.56
CA ALA A 9 33.41 59.41 23.54
C ALA A 9 32.72 58.03 23.80
N PRO A 10 32.76 57.08 22.85
CA PRO A 10 31.67 56.85 21.90
C PRO A 10 31.32 55.35 21.76
N VAL A 11 30.04 54.97 21.62
CA VAL A 11 29.72 53.58 21.31
C VAL A 11 28.51 53.50 20.38
N LYS A 12 28.75 53.50 19.07
CA LYS A 12 27.81 52.96 18.08
C LYS A 12 28.32 51.58 17.70
N VAL A 13 27.94 50.59 18.50
CA VAL A 13 28.17 49.16 18.19
C VAL A 13 27.34 48.80 16.97
N ALA A 14 28.04 48.27 15.97
CA ALA A 14 27.53 47.78 14.71
C ALA A 14 26.50 46.66 14.92
N LEU A 15 25.37 46.78 14.23
CA LEU A 15 24.34 45.75 14.13
C LEU A 15 24.55 45.02 12.79
N ILE A 16 25.33 43.94 12.80
CA ILE A 16 25.44 42.99 11.68
C ILE A 16 25.31 41.59 12.28
N ALA A 17 24.10 41.04 12.30
CA ALA A 17 23.86 39.60 12.46
C ALA A 17 22.40 39.28 12.13
N ALA A 18 22.04 39.27 10.85
CA ALA A 18 20.75 38.74 10.40
C ALA A 18 20.82 38.28 8.93
N ALA A 19 21.47 37.15 8.65
CA ALA A 19 21.30 36.43 7.38
C ALA A 19 21.94 35.03 7.41
N LEU A 20 21.39 34.08 8.18
CA LEU A 20 21.71 32.65 8.04
C LEU A 20 20.57 31.80 8.62
N ALA A 21 19.37 31.94 8.05
CA ALA A 21 18.19 31.14 8.42
C ALA A 21 17.33 30.77 7.19
N ALA A 22 17.96 30.51 6.04
CA ALA A 22 17.28 30.03 4.85
C ALA A 22 17.92 28.70 4.41
N GLY A 23 17.14 27.62 4.39
CA GLY A 23 17.43 26.51 3.48
C GLY A 23 17.41 25.08 4.01
N LEU A 24 16.74 24.75 5.11
CA LEU A 24 16.38 23.36 5.42
C LEU A 24 14.89 23.17 5.19
N VAL A 25 14.48 23.12 3.92
CA VAL A 25 13.16 22.58 3.55
C VAL A 25 13.33 21.06 3.53
N PRO A 26 12.74 20.31 4.48
CA PRO A 26 12.79 18.86 4.42
C PRO A 26 12.09 18.41 3.12
N ALA A 27 12.85 17.77 2.24
CA ALA A 27 12.28 17.14 1.06
C ALA A 27 11.26 16.09 1.54
N PRO A 28 10.05 16.02 0.95
CA PRO A 28 9.08 15.01 1.32
C PRO A 28 9.68 13.63 1.06
N ALA A 29 9.88 12.88 2.14
CA ALA A 29 10.24 11.47 2.05
C ALA A 29 9.10 10.75 1.33
N ARG A 30 9.30 10.44 0.05
CA ARG A 30 8.40 9.54 -0.67
C ARG A 30 8.63 8.16 -0.10
N ALA A 31 7.62 7.61 0.58
CA ALA A 31 7.61 6.19 0.91
C ALA A 31 7.74 5.43 -0.41
N ASP A 32 8.75 4.57 -0.50
CA ASP A 32 8.97 3.71 -1.66
C ASP A 32 7.72 2.83 -1.82
N PRO A 33 7.05 2.82 -2.99
CA PRO A 33 5.89 1.97 -3.18
C PRO A 33 6.29 0.52 -2.92
N VAL A 34 5.54 -0.13 -2.03
CA VAL A 34 5.77 -1.52 -1.68
C VAL A 34 5.62 -2.39 -2.93
N ASP A 35 6.71 -2.98 -3.40
CA ASP A 35 6.69 -3.92 -4.53
C ASP A 35 6.02 -5.23 -4.10
N ALA A 36 4.74 -5.38 -4.45
CA ALA A 36 3.93 -6.55 -4.17
C ALA A 36 4.55 -7.86 -4.69
N THR A 37 5.25 -7.81 -5.82
CA THR A 37 5.90 -8.99 -6.41
C THR A 37 7.09 -9.42 -5.55
N ARG A 38 7.93 -8.45 -5.16
CA ARG A 38 9.05 -8.71 -4.25
C ARG A 38 8.56 -9.21 -2.90
N LEU A 39 7.50 -8.61 -2.34
CA LEU A 39 6.91 -9.12 -1.10
C LEU A 39 6.52 -10.58 -1.24
N LEU A 40 5.70 -10.93 -2.24
CA LEU A 40 5.24 -12.31 -2.41
C LEU A 40 6.38 -13.31 -2.59
N ALA A 41 7.50 -12.89 -3.19
CA ALA A 41 8.70 -13.71 -3.32
C ALA A 41 9.53 -13.83 -2.03
N ALA A 42 9.43 -12.84 -1.13
CA ALA A 42 10.29 -12.71 0.05
C ALA A 42 9.61 -13.08 1.38
N ILE A 43 8.31 -13.40 1.38
CA ILE A 43 7.53 -13.62 2.60
C ILE A 43 7.82 -15.01 3.22
N PRO A 44 8.44 -15.11 4.42
CA PRO A 44 8.44 -16.31 5.26
C PRO A 44 7.11 -16.46 6.02
N GLY A 45 6.02 -16.01 5.42
CA GLY A 45 4.68 -15.98 5.97
C GLY A 45 3.87 -17.18 5.49
N GLU A 46 2.78 -17.45 6.20
CA GLU A 46 1.90 -18.56 5.90
C GLU A 46 0.96 -18.16 4.75
N ILE A 47 1.03 -18.87 3.63
CA ILE A 47 0.07 -18.73 2.54
C ILE A 47 -1.22 -19.39 3.00
N MET A 48 -2.24 -18.58 3.28
CA MET A 48 -3.54 -19.07 3.74
C MET A 48 -4.30 -19.71 2.57
N PHE A 49 -4.37 -19.01 1.44
CA PHE A 49 -4.89 -19.58 0.20
C PHE A 49 -4.42 -18.84 -1.04
N VAL A 50 -4.50 -19.57 -2.15
CA VAL A 50 -4.33 -19.08 -3.52
C VAL A 50 -5.51 -19.57 -4.35
N ARG A 51 -6.22 -18.67 -5.03
CA ARG A 51 -7.40 -19.03 -5.84
C ARG A 51 -7.46 -18.24 -7.14
N ILE A 52 -7.83 -18.90 -8.22
CA ILE A 52 -8.18 -18.23 -9.48
C ILE A 52 -9.55 -17.60 -9.28
N ALA A 53 -9.62 -16.28 -9.43
CA ALA A 53 -10.85 -15.50 -9.28
C ALA A 53 -11.65 -15.43 -10.59
N GLY A 54 -10.97 -15.49 -11.73
CA GLY A 54 -11.61 -15.50 -13.04
C GLY A 54 -10.62 -15.16 -14.15
N THR A 55 -11.14 -14.64 -15.25
CA THR A 55 -10.36 -14.15 -16.39
C THR A 55 -10.34 -12.63 -16.42
N TRP A 56 -9.33 -12.07 -17.06
CA TRP A 56 -9.28 -10.63 -17.38
C TRP A 56 -8.84 -10.46 -18.83
N ALA A 57 -9.22 -9.34 -19.42
CA ALA A 57 -8.80 -8.94 -20.76
C ALA A 57 -8.53 -7.43 -20.80
N SER A 58 -7.55 -7.04 -21.59
CA SER A 58 -7.26 -5.66 -22.00
C SER A 58 -7.05 -5.65 -23.52
N PRO A 59 -6.95 -4.47 -24.16
CA PRO A 59 -6.66 -4.40 -25.59
C PRO A 59 -5.34 -5.10 -26.01
N GLU A 60 -4.39 -5.25 -25.09
CA GLU A 60 -3.05 -5.77 -25.37
C GLU A 60 -2.84 -7.23 -24.93
N ARG A 61 -3.60 -7.69 -23.93
CA ARG A 61 -3.35 -8.99 -23.28
C ARG A 61 -4.60 -9.50 -22.59
N GLU A 62 -4.67 -10.81 -22.43
CA GLU A 62 -5.68 -11.50 -21.62
C GLU A 62 -5.04 -12.56 -20.73
N GLY A 63 -5.78 -13.03 -19.74
CA GLY A 63 -5.35 -14.14 -18.93
C GLY A 63 -6.20 -14.40 -17.70
N LEU A 64 -5.55 -14.87 -16.63
CA LEU A 64 -6.21 -15.28 -15.39
C LEU A 64 -5.95 -14.29 -14.28
N THR A 65 -6.98 -14.06 -13.46
CA THR A 65 -6.87 -13.31 -12.21
C THR A 65 -6.76 -14.30 -11.05
N ARG A 66 -5.87 -14.03 -10.11
CA ARG A 66 -5.63 -14.85 -8.93
C ARG A 66 -5.59 -13.98 -7.68
N ILE A 67 -6.26 -14.42 -6.63
CA ILE A 67 -6.14 -13.82 -5.30
C ILE A 67 -5.19 -14.67 -4.43
N VAL A 68 -4.38 -13.98 -3.64
CA VAL A 68 -3.42 -14.59 -2.71
C VAL A 68 -3.62 -13.96 -1.35
N LEU A 69 -4.03 -14.77 -0.37
CA LEU A 69 -4.15 -14.35 1.01
C LEU A 69 -3.00 -14.93 1.81
N ILE A 70 -2.28 -14.06 2.51
CA ILE A 70 -1.16 -14.45 3.36
C ILE A 70 -1.35 -13.95 4.78
N ARG A 71 -0.67 -14.62 5.69
CA ARG A 71 -0.43 -14.16 7.05
C ARG A 71 1.07 -13.83 7.19
N PRO A 72 1.46 -12.56 7.47
CA PRO A 72 2.87 -12.15 7.46
C PRO A 72 3.76 -12.91 8.45
N SER A 73 3.19 -13.41 9.55
CA SER A 73 3.87 -14.31 10.49
C SER A 73 2.84 -15.18 11.21
N VAL A 74 3.27 -16.32 11.77
CA VAL A 74 2.38 -17.25 12.51
C VAL A 74 1.65 -16.55 13.68
N ARG A 75 2.24 -15.49 14.25
CA ARG A 75 1.66 -14.72 15.35
C ARG A 75 0.85 -13.51 14.90
N ALA A 76 0.89 -13.15 13.62
CA ALA A 76 0.12 -12.02 13.10
C ALA A 76 -1.32 -12.46 12.83
N GLU A 77 -2.29 -11.81 13.47
CA GLU A 77 -3.70 -12.08 13.17
C GLU A 77 -4.17 -11.35 11.91
N ALA A 78 -3.61 -10.17 11.63
CA ALA A 78 -3.94 -9.39 10.45
C ALA A 78 -3.40 -10.06 9.18
N MET A 79 -4.24 -10.16 8.16
CA MET A 79 -3.92 -10.77 6.89
C MET A 79 -3.54 -9.72 5.85
N ARG A 80 -2.87 -10.14 4.78
CA ARG A 80 -2.64 -9.31 3.58
C ARG A 80 -3.20 -10.03 2.37
N LEU A 81 -3.93 -9.29 1.54
CA LEU A 81 -4.56 -9.80 0.34
C LEU A 81 -3.88 -9.18 -0.88
N PHE A 82 -3.57 -10.01 -1.86
CA PHE A 82 -2.99 -9.58 -3.13
C PHE A 82 -3.86 -10.07 -4.27
N VAL A 83 -3.97 -9.24 -5.30
CA VAL A 83 -4.52 -9.59 -6.61
C VAL A 83 -3.35 -9.72 -7.57
N GLN A 84 -3.35 -10.79 -8.37
CA GLN A 84 -2.36 -11.02 -9.40
C GLN A 84 -3.04 -11.28 -10.72
N TRP A 85 -2.55 -10.62 -11.76
CA TRP A 85 -2.94 -10.87 -13.13
C TRP A 85 -1.84 -11.70 -13.77
N LEU A 86 -2.24 -12.84 -14.32
CA LEU A 86 -1.36 -13.77 -15.01
C LEU A 86 -1.72 -13.77 -16.49
N ALA A 87 -0.70 -13.86 -17.34
CA ALA A 87 -0.90 -14.11 -18.77
C ALA A 87 0.06 -15.20 -19.26
N PRO A 88 -0.24 -15.86 -20.38
CA PRO A 88 0.70 -16.75 -21.03
C PRO A 88 2.04 -16.04 -21.30
N ASP A 89 3.14 -16.73 -21.08
CA ASP A 89 4.48 -16.28 -21.51
C ASP A 89 4.58 -16.24 -23.04
N SER A 90 5.68 -15.68 -23.56
CA SER A 90 5.90 -15.58 -25.02
C SER A 90 5.97 -16.93 -25.74
N ARG A 91 6.11 -18.04 -25.00
CA ARG A 91 6.13 -19.40 -25.51
C ARG A 91 4.78 -20.11 -25.36
N GLY A 92 3.78 -19.46 -24.74
CA GLY A 92 2.44 -20.00 -24.47
C GLY A 92 2.42 -21.20 -23.51
N SER A 93 3.54 -21.52 -22.86
CA SER A 93 3.72 -22.77 -22.12
C SER A 93 3.50 -22.63 -20.62
N ARG A 94 3.57 -21.40 -20.11
CA ARG A 94 3.47 -21.08 -18.69
C ARG A 94 2.72 -19.77 -18.51
N PHE A 95 2.08 -19.61 -17.37
CA PHE A 95 1.56 -18.32 -16.93
C PHE A 95 2.64 -17.57 -16.15
N ALA A 96 2.83 -16.29 -16.50
CA ALA A 96 3.68 -15.36 -15.76
C ALA A 96 2.82 -14.30 -15.09
N VAL A 97 3.23 -13.83 -13.90
CA VAL A 97 2.60 -12.68 -13.24
C VAL A 97 2.99 -11.44 -14.04
N VAL A 98 2.01 -10.74 -14.57
CA VAL A 98 2.20 -9.52 -15.38
C VAL A 98 1.92 -8.25 -14.59
N ALA A 99 1.11 -8.37 -13.54
CA ALA A 99 0.87 -7.34 -12.56
C ALA A 99 0.49 -7.98 -11.22
N ALA A 100 0.77 -7.29 -10.13
CA ALA A 100 0.36 -7.66 -8.79
C ALA A 100 0.05 -6.40 -8.00
N GLU A 101 -1.02 -6.45 -7.21
CA GLU A 101 -1.48 -5.33 -6.38
C GLU A 101 -1.85 -5.84 -5.00
N GLU A 102 -1.47 -5.10 -3.96
CA GLU A 102 -1.92 -5.34 -2.60
C GLU A 102 -3.25 -4.62 -2.37
N VAL A 103 -4.17 -5.25 -1.63
CA VAL A 103 -5.41 -4.62 -1.15
C VAL A 103 -5.16 -4.15 0.29
N PRO A 104 -4.67 -2.91 0.50
CA PRO A 104 -4.17 -2.46 1.80
C PRO A 104 -5.26 -2.45 2.88
N GLU A 105 -6.52 -2.25 2.50
CA GLU A 105 -7.67 -2.22 3.39
C GLU A 105 -7.79 -3.49 4.24
N VAL A 106 -7.44 -4.66 3.69
CA VAL A 106 -7.48 -5.92 4.45
C VAL A 106 -6.53 -5.87 5.64
N PHE A 107 -5.34 -5.30 5.45
CA PHE A 107 -4.34 -5.15 6.50
C PHE A 107 -4.67 -3.98 7.43
N ASP A 108 -4.98 -2.82 6.86
CA ASP A 108 -5.21 -1.57 7.58
C ASP A 108 -6.46 -1.63 8.47
N TRP A 109 -7.53 -2.28 7.99
CA TRP A 109 -8.74 -2.51 8.78
C TRP A 109 -8.62 -3.73 9.70
N ARG A 110 -7.46 -4.38 9.71
CA ARG A 110 -7.16 -5.57 10.53
C ARG A 110 -8.22 -6.64 10.34
N LEU A 111 -8.50 -6.99 9.09
CA LEU A 111 -9.48 -8.01 8.76
C LEU A 111 -8.87 -9.40 8.91
N LYS A 112 -9.64 -10.29 9.51
CA LYS A 112 -9.46 -11.74 9.41
C LYS A 112 -10.54 -12.26 8.47
N ILE A 113 -10.14 -12.76 7.31
CA ILE A 113 -11.05 -13.36 6.34
C ILE A 113 -11.40 -14.77 6.83
N ASP A 114 -12.69 -15.00 7.06
CA ASP A 114 -13.22 -16.26 7.58
C ASP A 114 -13.75 -17.15 6.44
N ASP A 115 -14.42 -16.55 5.44
CA ASP A 115 -14.92 -17.24 4.25
C ASP A 115 -14.91 -16.31 3.01
N TYR A 116 -15.01 -16.90 1.83
CA TYR A 116 -15.13 -16.14 0.57
C TYR A 116 -15.93 -16.88 -0.49
N ARG A 117 -16.55 -16.11 -1.38
CA ARG A 117 -17.22 -16.59 -2.58
C ARG A 117 -16.75 -15.79 -3.79
N ILE A 118 -16.41 -16.50 -4.86
CA ILE A 118 -16.00 -15.90 -6.12
C ILE A 118 -17.20 -15.92 -7.08
N GLU A 119 -17.48 -14.78 -7.68
CA GLU A 119 -18.53 -14.57 -8.68
C GLU A 119 -17.86 -14.01 -9.95
N PRO A 120 -17.59 -14.87 -10.96
CA PRO A 120 -17.01 -14.42 -12.22
C PRO A 120 -17.94 -13.43 -12.92
N GLU A 121 -17.36 -12.39 -13.53
CA GLU A 121 -18.09 -11.42 -14.35
C GLU A 121 -17.52 -11.41 -15.78
N THR A 122 -18.23 -10.80 -16.72
CA THR A 122 -17.82 -10.75 -18.14
C THR A 122 -16.46 -10.08 -18.33
N THR A 123 -16.15 -9.07 -17.51
CA THR A 123 -14.95 -8.24 -17.61
C THR A 123 -14.14 -8.23 -16.31
N GLY A 124 -14.06 -9.38 -15.64
CA GLY A 124 -13.32 -9.49 -14.38
C GLY A 124 -13.96 -10.45 -13.40
N SER A 125 -13.92 -10.11 -12.12
CA SER A 125 -14.47 -10.96 -11.06
C SER A 125 -14.86 -10.15 -9.84
N ARG A 126 -15.90 -10.60 -9.16
CA ARG A 126 -16.29 -10.12 -7.84
C ARG A 126 -15.96 -11.19 -6.81
N VAL A 127 -15.37 -10.80 -5.69
CA VAL A 127 -15.10 -11.69 -4.56
C VAL A 127 -15.79 -11.13 -3.32
N LEU A 128 -16.73 -11.89 -2.80
CA LEU A 128 -17.43 -11.57 -1.56
C LEU A 128 -16.69 -12.23 -0.41
N PHE A 129 -16.34 -11.45 0.60
CA PHE A 129 -15.65 -11.92 1.80
C PHE A 129 -16.56 -11.82 3.02
N GLU A 130 -16.59 -12.87 3.82
CA GLU A 130 -17.03 -12.78 5.21
C GLU A 130 -15.77 -12.63 6.09
N ALA A 131 -15.69 -11.54 6.84
CA ALA A 131 -14.51 -11.24 7.63
C ALA A 131 -14.86 -10.70 9.03
N THR A 132 -13.98 -10.98 9.97
CA THR A 132 -14.02 -10.42 11.32
C THR A 132 -13.02 -9.27 11.45
N VAL A 133 -13.48 -8.10 11.89
CA VAL A 133 -12.63 -6.95 12.21
C VAL A 133 -11.97 -7.20 13.57
N LEU A 134 -10.65 -7.40 13.58
CA LEU A 134 -9.94 -7.85 14.79
C LEU A 134 -9.96 -6.83 15.93
N THR A 135 -10.14 -5.55 15.65
CA THR A 135 -10.15 -4.50 16.68
C THR A 135 -11.38 -4.53 17.57
N ASN A 136 -12.52 -5.02 17.08
CA ASN A 136 -13.79 -5.01 17.81
C ASN A 136 -14.57 -6.34 17.72
N GLY A 137 -14.03 -7.35 17.04
CA GLY A 137 -14.66 -8.66 16.88
C GLY A 137 -15.93 -8.67 16.01
N GLN A 138 -16.26 -7.57 15.33
CA GLN A 138 -17.46 -7.52 14.50
C GLN A 138 -17.26 -8.28 13.19
N ARG A 139 -18.21 -9.15 12.87
CA ARG A 139 -18.31 -9.79 11.54
C ARG A 139 -18.96 -8.84 10.55
N ARG A 140 -18.36 -8.69 9.38
CA ARG A 140 -18.85 -7.84 8.28
C ARG A 140 -18.63 -8.53 6.95
N ARG A 141 -19.38 -8.08 5.94
CA ARG A 141 -19.20 -8.50 4.56
C ARG A 141 -18.44 -7.43 3.80
N TYR A 142 -17.53 -7.88 2.95
CA TYR A 142 -16.75 -7.03 2.08
C TYR A 142 -16.85 -7.55 0.66
N GLU A 143 -16.67 -6.64 -0.29
CA GLU A 143 -16.69 -6.92 -1.71
C GLU A 143 -15.40 -6.41 -2.33
N LEU A 144 -14.72 -7.30 -3.05
CA LEU A 144 -13.60 -6.98 -3.92
C LEU A 144 -14.06 -7.09 -5.37
N THR A 145 -14.02 -5.97 -6.08
CA THR A 145 -14.20 -5.95 -7.54
C THR A 145 -12.83 -5.94 -8.19
N ILE A 146 -12.61 -6.84 -9.14
CA ILE A 146 -11.35 -7.00 -9.86
C ILE A 146 -11.61 -6.86 -11.35
N GLY A 147 -11.03 -5.86 -11.98
CA GLY A 147 -11.03 -5.63 -13.42
C GLY A 147 -9.70 -6.04 -14.08
N PRO A 148 -9.31 -5.36 -15.17
CA PRO A 148 -7.98 -5.46 -15.77
C PRO A 148 -6.85 -5.08 -14.78
N PRO A 149 -5.56 -5.32 -15.13
CA PRO A 149 -4.42 -4.92 -14.30
C PRO A 149 -4.49 -3.47 -13.82
N GLY A 150 -4.45 -3.27 -12.50
CA GLY A 150 -4.54 -1.97 -11.84
C GLY A 150 -5.97 -1.48 -11.54
N ASP A 151 -6.99 -2.28 -11.87
CA ASP A 151 -8.39 -2.00 -11.54
C ASP A 151 -8.85 -2.92 -10.41
N VAL A 152 -8.73 -2.43 -9.18
CA VAL A 152 -9.12 -3.13 -7.96
C VAL A 152 -9.88 -2.17 -7.06
N MET A 153 -11.02 -2.62 -6.53
CA MET A 153 -11.80 -1.87 -5.55
C MET A 153 -12.23 -2.79 -4.42
N PHE A 154 -11.99 -2.37 -3.18
CA PHE A 154 -12.42 -3.07 -1.97
C PHE A 154 -13.37 -2.20 -1.14
N ALA A 155 -14.55 -2.72 -0.82
CA ALA A 155 -15.59 -1.98 -0.11
C ALA A 155 -16.29 -2.84 0.95
N ALA A 156 -16.77 -2.19 2.01
CA ALA A 156 -17.71 -2.81 2.94
C ALA A 156 -19.11 -2.83 2.31
N ARG A 157 -19.86 -3.90 2.56
CA ARG A 157 -21.24 -4.09 2.07
C ARG A 157 -22.27 -3.94 3.18
#